data_AF-A0A436QSC2-F1
#
_entry.id   AF-A0A436QSC2-F1
#
_cell.length_a   1.000
_cell.length_b   1.000
_cell.length_c   1.000
_cell.angle_alpha   90.00
_cell.angle_beta   90.00
_cell.angle_gamma   90.00
#
_symmetry.space_group_name_H-M   'P 1'
#
loop_
_entity.id
_entity.type
_entity.pdbx_description
1 polymer ?
#
loop_
_entity_poly.entity_id
_entity_poly.type
_entity_poly.pdbx_seq_one_letter_code
_entity_poly.pdbx_strand_id
1 'polypeptide(L)'
;MAMRAARGFSFLLLVFFALGGAALAAEARRIVTTDNSDYFGFDLRSEQNVSLDQCKTTCLGDTACRAFTYNTKAKWCFLKSDYNQLKSFTGAVAGKVANVDGDPDIGAPPALAFFPNWMADQAQQFRNKLTDPAYDKPTEGLAALQAAAEQASLTGDHRLAMQKY
;
A
#
# COMPACT_ATOMS: atom_id res chain seq x y z
N MET A 1 0.61 -18.22 60.39
CA MET A 1 -0.43 -17.90 59.38
C MET A 1 0.06 -16.71 58.56
N ALA A 2 -0.38 -16.58 57.30
CA ALA A 2 -0.11 -15.43 56.39
C ALA A 2 1.15 -15.47 55.48
N MET A 3 1.31 -16.50 54.65
CA MET A 3 2.09 -16.42 53.39
C MET A 3 1.42 -17.28 52.30
N ARG A 4 0.13 -17.07 52.06
CA ARG A 4 -0.59 -17.67 50.91
C ARG A 4 -1.43 -16.66 50.13
N ALA A 5 -1.77 -15.51 50.73
CA ALA A 5 -2.59 -14.47 50.09
C ALA A 5 -1.82 -13.58 49.10
N ALA A 6 -0.51 -13.35 49.30
CA ALA A 6 0.26 -12.42 48.46
C ALA A 6 0.59 -12.95 47.05
N ARG A 7 0.62 -14.28 46.85
CA ARG A 7 0.93 -14.91 45.55
C ARG A 7 -0.26 -14.97 44.60
N GLY A 8 -1.49 -14.90 45.11
CA GLY A 8 -2.71 -14.88 44.29
C GLY A 8 -2.97 -13.52 43.65
N PHE A 9 -2.60 -12.43 44.33
CA PHE A 9 -2.84 -11.06 43.87
C PHE A 9 -1.96 -10.67 42.67
N SER A 10 -0.69 -11.12 42.63
CA SER A 10 0.20 -10.91 41.48
C SER A 10 -0.23 -11.69 40.24
N PHE A 11 -0.81 -12.88 40.40
CA PHE A 11 -1.32 -13.66 39.27
C PHE A 11 -2.58 -13.02 38.66
N LEU A 12 -3.48 -12.49 39.49
CA LEU A 12 -4.67 -11.77 39.04
C LEU A 12 -4.34 -10.45 38.31
N LEU A 13 -3.31 -9.72 38.77
CA LEU A 13 -2.82 -8.51 38.10
C LEU A 13 -2.17 -8.80 36.73
N LEU A 14 -1.44 -9.91 36.59
CA LEU A 14 -0.85 -10.33 35.32
C LEU A 14 -1.91 -10.80 34.30
N VAL A 15 -2.96 -11.49 34.75
CA VAL A 15 -4.08 -11.89 33.88
C VAL A 15 -4.90 -10.68 33.43
N PHE A 16 -5.10 -9.67 34.28
CA PHE A 16 -5.80 -8.44 33.88
C PHE A 16 -5.01 -7.62 32.85
N PHE A 17 -3.68 -7.62 32.90
CA PHE A 17 -2.84 -6.93 31.91
C PHE A 17 -2.84 -7.65 30.55
N ALA A 18 -3.06 -8.98 30.54
CA ALA A 18 -3.13 -9.77 29.31
C ALA A 18 -4.45 -9.63 28.54
N LEU A 19 -5.54 -9.18 29.19
CA LEU A 19 -6.85 -8.97 28.54
C LEU A 19 -7.11 -7.52 28.08
N GLY A 20 -6.23 -6.57 28.40
CA GLY A 20 -6.49 -5.13 28.16
C GLY A 20 -5.88 -4.51 26.89
N GLY A 21 -5.12 -5.26 26.10
CA GLY A 21 -4.18 -4.65 25.14
C GLY A 21 -4.30 -5.12 23.70
N ALA A 22 -5.48 -5.00 23.09
CA ALA A 22 -5.60 -4.99 21.63
C ALA A 22 -6.64 -3.95 21.21
N ALA A 23 -6.38 -2.68 21.54
CA ALA A 23 -6.97 -1.61 20.76
C ALA A 23 -6.35 -1.73 19.36
N LEU A 24 -7.11 -2.32 18.42
CA LEU A 24 -6.82 -2.17 17.01
C LEU A 24 -6.67 -0.68 16.75
N ALA A 25 -5.46 -0.24 16.41
CA ALA A 25 -5.24 1.09 15.88
C ALA A 25 -5.99 1.15 14.55
N ALA A 26 -7.29 1.47 14.61
CA ALA A 26 -8.05 1.86 13.45
C ALA A 26 -7.41 3.17 12.99
N GLU A 27 -6.60 3.09 11.95
CA GLU A 27 -6.10 4.23 11.20
C GLU A 27 -7.31 5.14 10.96
N ALA A 28 -7.33 6.29 11.62
CA ALA A 28 -8.50 7.15 11.58
C ALA A 28 -8.56 7.72 10.16
N ARG A 29 -9.50 7.24 9.34
CA ARG A 29 -9.69 7.68 7.95
C ARG A 29 -10.73 8.81 7.93
N ARG A 30 -10.45 9.89 7.21
CA ARG A 30 -11.40 11.00 6.96
C ARG A 30 -11.57 11.26 5.48
N ILE A 31 -12.68 11.89 5.11
CA ILE A 31 -12.91 12.35 3.74
C ILE A 31 -12.53 13.83 3.62
N VAL A 32 -11.75 14.16 2.60
CA VAL A 32 -11.55 15.54 2.12
C VAL A 32 -12.33 15.70 0.81
N THR A 33 -13.20 16.70 0.74
CA THR A 33 -14.04 16.96 -0.43
C THR A 33 -13.63 18.23 -1.18
N THR A 34 -13.78 18.20 -2.50
CA THR A 34 -13.67 19.36 -3.37
C THR A 34 -14.93 19.47 -4.22
N ASP A 35 -15.56 20.65 -4.18
CA ASP A 35 -16.77 20.92 -4.95
C ASP A 35 -16.48 21.14 -6.43
N ASN A 36 -17.52 20.95 -7.25
CA ASN A 36 -17.51 21.11 -8.70
C ASN A 36 -16.34 20.40 -9.38
N SER A 37 -16.04 19.20 -8.92
CA SER A 37 -14.87 18.44 -9.33
C SER A 37 -15.15 16.94 -9.39
N ASP A 38 -14.38 16.25 -10.22
CA ASP A 38 -14.46 14.82 -10.48
C ASP A 38 -13.07 14.18 -10.52
N TYR A 39 -12.95 12.99 -9.92
CA TYR A 39 -11.83 12.07 -10.15
C TYR A 39 -12.17 11.11 -11.28
N PHE A 40 -11.55 11.27 -12.44
CA PHE A 40 -11.89 10.45 -13.60
C PHE A 40 -11.29 9.03 -13.51
N GLY A 41 -12.09 8.01 -13.84
CA GLY A 41 -11.68 6.59 -13.85
C GLY A 41 -11.67 5.92 -12.47
N PHE A 42 -11.02 4.76 -12.41
CA PHE A 42 -10.85 3.92 -11.20
C PHE A 42 -12.15 3.49 -10.51
N ASP A 43 -13.27 3.49 -11.24
CA ASP A 43 -14.58 3.15 -10.67
C ASP A 43 -14.63 1.68 -10.21
N LEU A 44 -14.92 1.48 -8.93
CA LEU A 44 -15.24 0.19 -8.33
C LEU A 44 -16.68 -0.20 -8.66
N ARG A 45 -17.61 0.70 -8.34
CA ARG A 45 -19.05 0.56 -8.55
C ARG A 45 -19.75 1.91 -8.36
N SER A 46 -20.98 1.98 -8.84
CA SER A 46 -21.84 3.15 -8.68
C SER A 46 -23.03 2.84 -7.79
N GLU A 47 -23.28 3.68 -6.79
CA GLU A 47 -24.43 3.60 -5.91
C GLU A 47 -25.39 4.75 -6.22
N GLN A 48 -26.66 4.42 -6.45
CA GLN A 48 -27.66 5.37 -6.92
C GLN A 48 -28.62 5.76 -5.79
N ASN A 49 -29.20 6.95 -5.89
CA ASN A 49 -30.18 7.48 -4.94
C ASN A 49 -29.65 7.61 -3.50
N VAL A 50 -28.34 7.82 -3.35
CA VAL A 50 -27.69 8.02 -2.04
C VAL A 50 -27.44 9.50 -1.78
N SER A 51 -27.38 9.89 -0.51
CA SER A 51 -26.90 11.21 -0.11
C SER A 51 -25.36 11.29 -0.20
N LEU A 52 -24.82 12.50 -0.21
CA LEU A 52 -23.38 12.70 -0.14
C LEU A 52 -22.78 12.07 1.13
N ASP A 53 -23.46 12.18 2.27
CA ASP A 53 -22.94 11.61 3.53
C ASP A 53 -23.03 10.08 3.55
N GLN A 54 -24.03 9.49 2.90
CA GLN A 54 -24.05 8.05 2.66
C GLN A 54 -22.89 7.64 1.75
N CYS A 55 -22.61 8.37 0.68
CA CYS A 55 -21.46 8.12 -0.20
C CYS A 55 -20.12 8.17 0.55
N LYS A 56 -19.93 9.17 1.42
CA LYS A 56 -18.76 9.26 2.32
C LYS A 56 -18.65 8.04 3.24
N THR A 57 -19.76 7.69 3.90
CA THR A 57 -19.81 6.58 4.86
C THR A 57 -19.52 5.26 4.18
N THR A 58 -20.10 5.02 3.00
CA THR A 58 -19.82 3.82 2.21
C THR A 58 -18.35 3.75 1.83
N CYS A 59 -17.75 4.85 1.36
CA CYS A 59 -16.33 4.84 0.99
C CYS A 59 -15.42 4.60 2.20
N LEU A 60 -15.72 5.18 3.36
CA LEU A 60 -14.95 4.93 4.59
C LEU A 60 -15.06 3.47 5.07
N GLY A 61 -16.24 2.86 4.90
CA GLY A 61 -16.51 1.47 5.24
C GLY A 61 -15.92 0.45 4.26
N ASP A 62 -15.47 0.88 3.08
CA ASP A 62 -14.86 0.03 2.05
C ASP A 62 -13.34 0.28 2.01
N THR A 63 -12.54 -0.72 2.39
CA THR A 63 -11.07 -0.61 2.39
C THR A 63 -10.48 -0.48 0.99
N ALA A 64 -11.19 -0.94 -0.05
CA ALA A 64 -10.79 -0.75 -1.43
C ALA A 64 -11.09 0.68 -1.92
N CYS A 65 -12.02 1.39 -1.29
CA CYS A 65 -12.36 2.76 -1.68
C CYS A 65 -11.28 3.75 -1.21
N ARG A 66 -10.69 4.46 -2.17
CA ARG A 66 -9.69 5.52 -1.92
C ARG A 66 -10.24 6.90 -2.28
N ALA A 67 -11.24 6.97 -3.13
CA ALA A 67 -11.95 8.19 -3.50
C ALA A 67 -13.38 7.90 -3.98
N PHE A 68 -14.15 8.96 -4.19
CA PHE A 68 -15.42 8.91 -4.89
C PHE A 68 -15.68 10.20 -5.67
N THR A 69 -16.60 10.14 -6.62
CA THR A 69 -17.25 11.32 -7.18
C THR A 69 -18.75 11.21 -6.94
N TYR A 70 -19.35 12.25 -6.36
CA TYR A 70 -20.79 12.32 -6.12
C TYR A 70 -21.46 13.32 -7.07
N ASN A 71 -22.41 12.86 -7.88
CA ASN A 71 -23.22 13.74 -8.71
C ASN A 71 -24.42 14.24 -7.90
N THR A 72 -24.43 15.54 -7.59
CA THR A 72 -25.45 16.17 -6.75
C THR A 72 -26.84 16.19 -7.37
N LYS A 73 -26.93 16.25 -8.70
CA LYS A 73 -28.21 16.29 -9.43
C LYS A 73 -28.82 14.89 -9.58
N ALA A 74 -28.00 13.91 -9.95
CA ALA A 74 -28.42 12.53 -10.16
C ALA A 74 -28.49 11.72 -8.85
N LYS A 75 -27.86 12.21 -7.77
CA LYS A 75 -27.68 11.50 -6.50
C LYS A 75 -26.96 10.16 -6.68
N TRP A 76 -25.93 10.17 -7.51
CA TRP A 76 -25.10 8.98 -7.79
C TRP A 76 -23.73 9.14 -7.14
N CYS A 77 -23.27 8.09 -6.48
CA CYS A 77 -21.96 7.96 -5.87
C CYS A 77 -21.13 6.98 -6.68
N PHE A 78 -20.08 7.47 -7.32
CA PHE A 78 -19.12 6.66 -8.05
C PHE A 78 -17.94 6.36 -7.12
N LEU A 79 -17.91 5.18 -6.51
CA LEU A 79 -16.83 4.76 -5.60
C LEU A 79 -15.62 4.34 -6.42
N LYS A 80 -14.41 4.68 -5.96
CA LYS A 80 -13.20 4.53 -6.74
C LYS A 80 -12.08 3.86 -5.95
N SER A 81 -11.36 2.96 -6.62
CA SER A 81 -10.24 2.20 -6.06
C SER A 81 -8.97 3.03 -5.90
N ASP A 82 -8.86 4.11 -6.67
CA ASP A 82 -7.76 5.05 -6.64
C ASP A 82 -8.22 6.41 -7.20
N TYR A 83 -7.34 7.40 -7.20
CA TYR A 83 -7.58 8.69 -7.83
C TYR A 83 -6.29 9.29 -8.39
N ASN A 84 -6.42 10.14 -9.40
CA ASN A 84 -5.30 10.88 -9.96
C ASN A 84 -5.66 12.38 -10.03
N GLN A 85 -5.72 12.94 -11.22
CA GLN A 85 -5.98 14.36 -11.41
C GLN A 85 -7.46 14.68 -11.15
N LEU A 86 -7.65 15.75 -10.38
CA LEU A 86 -8.95 16.35 -10.17
C LEU A 86 -9.32 17.19 -11.39
N LYS A 87 -10.48 16.93 -12.00
CA LYS A 87 -11.00 17.69 -13.13
C LYS A 87 -12.22 18.49 -12.70
N SER A 88 -12.34 19.72 -13.18
CA SER A 88 -13.53 20.54 -12.92
C SER A 88 -14.76 19.92 -13.60
N PHE A 89 -15.81 19.71 -12.82
CA PHE A 89 -17.11 19.24 -13.30
C PHE A 89 -18.22 19.83 -12.43
N THR A 90 -18.97 20.78 -12.99
CA THR A 90 -20.03 21.49 -12.26
C THR A 90 -21.11 20.52 -11.75
N GLY A 91 -21.44 20.59 -10.46
CA GLY A 91 -22.43 19.72 -9.83
C GLY A 91 -21.93 18.34 -9.41
N ALA A 92 -20.63 18.07 -9.54
CA ALA A 92 -19.99 16.92 -8.90
C ALA A 92 -19.23 17.34 -7.63
N VAL A 93 -19.18 16.47 -6.63
CA VAL A 93 -18.34 16.60 -5.44
C VAL A 93 -17.36 15.44 -5.43
N ALA A 94 -16.08 15.73 -5.56
CA ALA A 94 -15.03 14.73 -5.46
C ALA A 94 -14.61 14.58 -4.00
N GLY A 95 -14.50 13.36 -3.50
CA GLY A 95 -13.99 13.06 -2.17
C GLY A 95 -12.81 12.10 -2.24
N LYS A 96 -11.74 12.36 -1.47
CA LYS A 96 -10.64 11.41 -1.27
C LYS A 96 -10.51 11.03 0.21
N VAL A 97 -10.10 9.79 0.45
CA VAL A 97 -9.81 9.30 1.80
C VAL A 97 -8.41 9.73 2.19
N ALA A 98 -8.29 10.47 3.29
CA ALA A 98 -7.04 10.88 3.89
C ALA A 98 -6.91 10.29 5.29
N ASN A 99 -5.70 9.93 5.70
CA ASN A 99 -5.43 9.49 7.07
C ASN A 99 -5.39 10.70 8.02
N VAL A 100 -5.91 10.53 9.23
CA VAL A 100 -6.06 11.57 10.26
C VAL A 100 -4.76 11.80 11.03
N ASP A 101 -3.73 10.98 10.80
CA ASP A 101 -2.42 11.06 11.48
C ASP A 101 -1.59 12.30 11.14
N GLY A 102 -2.21 13.32 10.52
CA GLY A 102 -1.81 14.71 10.70
C GLY A 102 -0.81 15.25 9.69
N ASP A 103 -0.25 14.40 8.81
CA ASP A 103 0.55 14.92 7.72
C ASP A 103 -0.36 15.61 6.70
N PRO A 104 -0.08 16.89 6.36
CA PRO A 104 -0.76 17.54 5.26
C PRO A 104 -0.64 16.68 4.01
N ASP A 105 -1.77 16.48 3.31
CA ASP A 105 -1.74 15.87 1.99
C ASP A 105 -1.09 16.86 1.02
N ILE A 106 0.24 16.76 0.93
CA ILE A 106 1.10 17.57 0.06
C ILE A 106 1.08 17.08 -1.40
N GLY A 107 0.22 16.10 -1.74
CA GLY A 107 0.21 15.44 -3.03
C GLY A 107 1.42 14.54 -3.24
N ALA A 108 1.59 14.04 -4.47
CA ALA A 108 2.77 13.27 -4.83
C ALA A 108 4.02 14.16 -4.67
N PRO A 109 5.08 13.68 -4.00
CA PRO A 109 6.31 14.45 -3.89
C PRO A 109 6.83 14.79 -5.29
N PRO A 110 7.42 15.97 -5.50
CA PRO A 110 8.06 16.30 -6.76
C PRO A 110 9.11 15.25 -7.08
N ALA A 111 9.31 14.99 -8.37
CA ALA A 111 10.35 14.07 -8.82
C ALA A 111 11.71 14.49 -8.23
N LEU A 112 12.45 13.52 -7.71
CA LEU A 112 13.75 13.77 -7.10
C LEU A 112 14.69 14.35 -8.16
N ALA A 113 15.11 15.60 -8.02
CA ALA A 113 15.91 16.30 -9.04
C ALA A 113 17.25 15.61 -9.32
N PHE A 114 17.78 14.85 -8.35
CA PHE A 114 19.00 14.06 -8.50
C PHE A 114 18.77 12.69 -9.14
N PHE A 115 17.51 12.27 -9.30
CA PHE A 115 17.14 10.98 -9.86
C PHE A 115 16.60 11.19 -11.28
N PRO A 116 17.44 11.02 -12.31
CA PRO A 116 17.00 11.25 -13.67
C PRO A 116 15.98 10.19 -14.10
N ASN A 117 15.02 10.59 -14.95
CA ASN A 117 13.91 9.74 -15.38
C ASN A 117 14.38 8.39 -15.99
N TRP A 118 15.51 8.39 -16.70
CA TRP A 118 16.05 7.16 -17.31
C TRP A 118 16.39 6.08 -16.29
N MET A 119 16.72 6.45 -15.05
CA MET A 119 17.05 5.48 -14.01
C MET A 119 15.78 4.77 -13.50
N ALA A 120 14.66 5.50 -13.42
CA ALA A 120 13.35 4.91 -13.13
C ALA A 120 12.93 3.97 -14.26
N ASP A 121 13.09 4.42 -15.50
CA ASP A 121 12.75 3.63 -16.69
C ASP A 121 13.59 2.34 -16.76
N GLN A 122 14.90 2.42 -16.50
CA GLN A 122 15.77 1.25 -16.45
C GLN A 122 15.37 0.28 -15.34
N ALA A 123 15.02 0.78 -14.15
CA ALA A 123 14.56 -0.08 -13.06
C ALA A 123 13.26 -0.83 -13.42
N GLN A 124 12.32 -0.15 -14.10
CA GLN A 124 11.09 -0.77 -14.59
C GLN A 124 11.38 -1.81 -15.69
N GLN A 125 12.24 -1.48 -16.65
CA GLN A 125 12.67 -2.43 -17.69
C GLN A 125 13.35 -3.66 -17.10
N PHE A 126 14.23 -3.47 -16.13
CA PHE A 126 14.93 -4.56 -15.46
C PHE A 126 13.96 -5.45 -14.68
N ARG A 127 13.03 -4.86 -13.91
CA ARG A 127 11.95 -5.61 -13.26
C ARG A 127 11.15 -6.42 -14.27
N ASN A 128 10.68 -5.77 -15.34
CA ASN A 128 9.85 -6.41 -16.36
C ASN A 128 10.56 -7.60 -16.98
N LYS A 129 11.87 -7.48 -17.26
CA LYS A 129 12.70 -8.58 -17.74
C LYS A 129 12.74 -9.75 -16.75
N LEU A 130 12.90 -9.50 -15.44
CA LEU A 130 12.95 -10.58 -14.44
C LEU A 130 11.59 -11.24 -14.18
N THR A 131 10.51 -10.49 -14.37
CA THR A 131 9.14 -10.98 -14.17
C THR A 131 8.52 -11.59 -15.43
N ASP A 132 9.17 -11.43 -16.59
CA ASP A 132 8.75 -12.03 -17.84
C ASP A 132 8.68 -13.56 -17.69
N PRO A 133 7.57 -14.23 -18.03
CA PRO A 133 7.48 -15.69 -18.01
C PRO A 133 8.54 -16.39 -18.88
N ALA A 134 9.06 -15.72 -19.91
CA ALA A 134 10.13 -16.22 -20.77
C ALA A 134 11.54 -16.03 -20.17
N TYR A 135 11.67 -15.36 -19.02
CA TYR A 135 12.95 -15.21 -18.34
C TYR A 135 13.41 -16.55 -17.74
N ASP A 136 14.52 -17.07 -18.26
CA ASP A 136 15.17 -18.25 -17.72
C ASP A 136 15.82 -17.92 -16.38
N LYS A 137 15.18 -18.37 -15.29
CA LYS A 137 15.65 -18.12 -13.93
C LYS A 137 16.77 -19.13 -13.63
N PRO A 138 17.97 -18.66 -13.23
CA PRO A 138 19.01 -19.55 -12.78
C PRO A 138 18.49 -20.46 -11.65
N THR A 139 18.64 -21.76 -11.84
CA THR A 139 18.22 -22.78 -10.86
C THR A 139 19.31 -23.03 -9.80
N GLU A 140 20.54 -22.62 -10.09
CA GLU A 140 21.68 -22.72 -9.19
C GLU A 140 21.56 -21.67 -8.09
N GLY A 141 21.57 -22.12 -6.83
CA GLY A 141 21.70 -21.23 -5.69
C GLY A 141 23.13 -20.68 -5.55
N LEU A 142 23.29 -19.60 -4.80
CA LEU A 142 24.59 -18.95 -4.56
C LEU A 142 25.69 -19.93 -4.11
N ALA A 143 25.36 -20.85 -3.20
CA ALA A 143 26.32 -21.83 -2.70
C ALA A 143 26.80 -22.81 -3.79
N ALA A 144 25.92 -23.20 -4.72
CA ALA A 144 26.28 -24.08 -5.83
C ALA A 144 27.18 -23.34 -6.84
N LEU A 145 26.88 -22.07 -7.10
CA LEU A 145 27.70 -21.20 -7.95
C LEU A 145 29.11 -21.00 -7.37
N GLN A 146 29.22 -20.73 -6.07
CA GLN A 146 30.50 -20.59 -5.38
C GLN A 146 31.33 -21.88 -5.42
N ALA A 147 30.73 -23.03 -5.12
CA ALA A 147 31.41 -24.32 -5.18
C ALA A 147 31.91 -24.65 -6.59
N ALA A 148 31.09 -24.37 -7.62
CA ALA A 148 31.48 -24.56 -9.02
C ALA A 148 32.62 -23.62 -9.43
N ALA A 149 32.60 -22.37 -8.97
CA ALA A 149 33.66 -21.40 -9.24
C ALA A 149 34.99 -21.79 -8.58
N GLU A 150 34.96 -22.24 -7.33
CA GLU A 150 36.14 -22.74 -6.61
C GLU A 150 36.74 -23.96 -7.30
N GLN A 151 35.91 -24.94 -7.66
CA GLN A 151 36.38 -26.12 -8.38
C GLN A 151 37.01 -25.76 -9.73
N ALA A 152 36.38 -24.87 -10.50
CA ALA A 152 36.90 -24.41 -11.78
C ALA A 152 38.25 -23.67 -11.63
N SER A 153 38.41 -22.89 -10.55
CA SER A 153 39.68 -22.23 -10.23
C SER A 153 40.78 -23.24 -9.91
N LEU A 154 40.48 -24.28 -9.12
CA LEU A 154 41.42 -25.35 -8.76
C LEU A 154 41.85 -26.19 -9.96
N THR A 155 40.96 -26.37 -10.95
CA THR A 155 41.28 -27.11 -12.18
C THR A 155 41.90 -26.24 -13.28
N GLY A 156 42.14 -24.94 -13.00
CA GLY A 156 42.77 -24.00 -13.94
C GLY A 156 41.84 -23.42 -15.01
N ASP A 157 40.53 -23.67 -14.94
CA ASP A 157 39.53 -23.04 -15.81
C ASP A 157 39.04 -21.73 -15.20
N HIS A 158 39.89 -20.71 -15.27
CA HIS A 158 39.60 -19.39 -14.70
C HIS A 158 38.43 -18.67 -15.42
N ARG A 159 38.13 -19.03 -16.68
CA ARG A 159 37.00 -18.44 -17.41
C ARG A 159 35.68 -18.94 -16.83
N LEU A 160 35.57 -20.25 -16.62
CA LEU A 160 34.40 -20.84 -15.97
C LEU A 160 34.27 -20.34 -14.52
N ALA A 161 35.39 -20.20 -13.81
CA ALA A 161 35.38 -19.65 -12.46
C ALA A 161 34.79 -18.23 -12.42
N MET A 162 35.17 -17.35 -13.36
CA MET A 162 34.62 -15.99 -13.43
C MET A 162 33.13 -15.96 -13.78
N GLN A 163 32.66 -16.86 -14.63
CA GLN A 163 31.24 -16.92 -15.02
C GLN A 163 30.32 -17.42 -13.91
N LYS A 164 30.88 -18.11 -12.90
CA LYS A 164 30.14 -18.69 -11.79
C LYS A 164 30.24 -17.87 -10.49
N TYR A 165 31.09 -16.84 -10.45
CA TYR A 165 31.11 -15.81 -9.41
C TYR A 165 30.06 -14.73 -9.69
#